data_AF-A0A957DK10-F1
#
_entry.id   AF-A0A957DK10-F1
#
_cell.length_a   1.000
_cell.length_b   1.000
_cell.length_c   1.000
_cell.angle_alpha   90.00
_cell.angle_beta   90.00
_cell.angle_gamma   90.00
#
_symmetry.space_group_name_H-M   'P 1'
#
loop_
_entity.id
_entity.type
_entity.pdbx_description
1 polymer ?
#
loop_
_entity_poly.entity_id
_entity_poly.type
_entity_poly.pdbx_seq_one_letter_code
_entity_poly.pdbx_strand_id
1 'polypeptide(L)'
;MKTAANWLLAPTRRLDYDATEMQRDFGGMAMSKKLRQNDEPSQKPEPWPEPSFELAVNTTYQDKVKPGDGRFWQFNMTFATHRLTLPALLRHIRCGHAWCAPHAQVRHHRPTRRNPNYQTTYRVKANVSHCQLLALDSDTGDEQSAFSTLMQDPFIAQHGGLLHSTASSTAAQPRSRIIFLLSEPLQTVEYEEALKALLHRFPFCDQSVNHAAAVFYGALNCDYLLTNQVLPLRVLQAAILEPYQNFVAAEQQKRAEARAARLAAYGSRQTAEPGQVVAYVQAVCQNAVEELAATPSGRGLRHQQLYAAAYTLGGLQTAPWMTAAGQARLREAPEALLEAAEANGYVADYGEEDALRTIDDGLAQGAQRPLDEPVWYEERPFFQVGDWVQAVVGGVVKAEGRVRRLREGRHWEYELESRPNVWFARGLLVDREAT
;
A
#
# COMPACT_ATOMS: atom_id res chain seq x y z
N MET A 1 -40.28 20.41 36.39
CA MET A 1 -39.57 21.30 37.33
C MET A 1 -38.16 21.48 36.78
N LYS A 2 -37.86 22.59 36.10
CA LYS A 2 -37.11 23.78 36.63
C LYS A 2 -35.75 23.32 37.21
N THR A 3 -34.57 23.66 36.69
CA THR A 3 -34.00 24.94 36.16
C THR A 3 -32.65 24.57 35.51
N ALA A 4 -32.32 24.94 34.26
CA ALA A 4 -31.79 26.22 33.77
C ALA A 4 -30.54 26.74 34.53
N ALA A 5 -29.37 26.68 33.88
CA ALA A 5 -28.27 27.62 34.08
C ALA A 5 -27.50 27.79 32.75
N ASN A 6 -27.77 28.92 32.11
CA ASN A 6 -27.01 29.49 30.99
C ASN A 6 -25.57 29.79 31.41
N TRP A 7 -24.59 29.47 30.56
CA TRP A 7 -23.38 30.27 30.43
C TRP A 7 -23.10 30.58 28.96
N LEU A 8 -22.68 31.83 28.77
CA LEU A 8 -22.67 32.59 27.53
C LEU A 8 -21.65 32.11 26.49
N LEU A 9 -22.05 32.30 25.23
CA LEU A 9 -21.21 32.32 24.03
C LEU A 9 -20.01 33.26 24.21
N ALA A 10 -18.80 32.74 23.98
CA ALA A 10 -17.62 33.56 23.69
C ALA A 10 -17.21 33.31 22.23
N PRO A 11 -16.96 34.34 21.41
CA PRO A 11 -16.50 34.16 20.05
C PRO A 11 -15.05 33.69 20.02
N THR A 12 -14.79 32.70 19.17
CA THR A 12 -13.46 32.18 18.83
C THR A 12 -12.55 33.31 18.36
N ARG A 13 -11.45 33.53 19.09
CA ARG A 13 -10.38 34.47 18.70
C ARG A 13 -9.69 33.96 17.43
N ARG A 14 -9.64 34.80 16.40
CA ARG A 14 -8.59 34.77 15.37
C ARG A 14 -7.23 34.89 16.07
N LEU A 15 -6.32 33.98 15.74
CA LEU A 15 -4.89 34.19 15.93
C LEU A 15 -4.34 34.64 14.58
N ASP A 16 -4.33 35.95 14.37
CA ASP A 16 -3.54 36.56 13.30
C ASP A 16 -2.09 36.63 13.83
N TYR A 17 -1.22 35.76 13.31
CA TYR A 17 0.23 35.84 13.56
C TYR A 17 0.83 36.88 12.60
N ASP A 18 1.26 38.02 13.15
CA ASP A 18 1.95 39.08 12.43
C ASP A 18 3.44 38.75 12.31
N ALA A 19 3.92 38.60 11.08
CA ALA A 19 5.26 38.16 10.72
C ALA A 19 6.26 39.34 10.60
N THR A 20 6.34 40.22 11.61
CA THR A 20 7.19 41.43 11.55
C THR A 20 8.04 41.72 12.79
N GLU A 21 8.46 40.69 13.55
CA GLU A 21 9.35 40.91 14.71
C GLU A 21 10.57 39.98 14.78
N MET A 22 11.28 39.80 13.67
CA MET A 22 12.63 39.24 13.64
C MET A 22 13.51 39.99 12.64
N GLN A 23 13.84 41.25 12.93
CA GLN A 23 15.00 41.94 12.34
C GLN A 23 15.29 43.24 13.12
N ARG A 24 15.91 43.10 14.28
CA ARG A 24 16.68 44.18 14.91
C ARG A 24 17.95 43.57 15.47
N ASP A 25 19.02 43.71 14.70
CA ASP A 25 20.37 43.99 15.19
C ASP A 25 21.30 44.00 13.97
N PHE A 26 21.83 45.18 13.64
CA PHE A 26 23.23 45.42 13.25
C PHE A 26 23.38 46.87 12.76
N GLY A 27 24.11 47.66 13.56
CA GLY A 27 25.25 48.48 13.12
C GLY A 27 25.04 49.56 12.06
N GLY A 28 25.06 50.82 12.49
CA GLY A 28 25.04 51.97 11.61
C GLY A 28 26.36 52.28 10.91
N MET A 29 26.27 53.06 9.82
CA MET A 29 27.30 54.01 9.41
C MET A 29 26.69 55.01 8.43
N ALA A 30 26.70 56.29 8.81
CA ALA A 30 26.30 57.39 7.96
C ALA A 30 27.38 57.68 6.90
N MET A 31 27.00 57.74 5.63
CA MET A 31 27.73 58.46 4.59
C MET A 31 26.73 59.11 3.63
N SER A 32 26.69 60.44 3.71
CA SER A 32 25.99 61.33 2.79
C SER A 32 26.64 61.29 1.41
N LYS A 33 25.84 61.09 0.36
CA LYS A 33 26.11 61.64 -0.99
C LYS A 33 24.80 61.81 -1.75
N LYS A 34 24.49 63.07 -2.04
CA LYS A 34 23.43 63.51 -2.97
C LYS A 34 23.54 62.76 -4.30
N LEU A 35 22.45 62.11 -4.71
CA LEU A 35 22.17 61.80 -6.12
C LEU A 35 20.68 61.98 -6.38
N ARG A 36 20.41 62.43 -7.60
CA ARG A 36 19.20 63.11 -8.06
C ARG A 36 17.96 62.22 -7.93
N GLN A 37 16.85 62.84 -7.55
CA GLN A 37 15.50 62.33 -7.75
C GLN A 37 15.30 62.04 -9.24
N ASN A 38 15.18 60.76 -9.57
CA ASN A 38 14.38 60.30 -10.70
C ASN A 38 13.23 59.50 -10.07
N ASP A 39 12.04 60.08 -10.10
CA ASP A 39 10.78 59.40 -9.80
C ASP A 39 10.52 58.38 -10.92
N GLU A 40 11.03 57.16 -10.77
CA GLU A 40 10.48 55.98 -11.45
C GLU A 40 9.45 55.34 -10.52
N PRO A 41 8.23 55.02 -10.99
CA PRO A 41 7.28 54.28 -10.18
C PRO A 41 7.90 52.93 -9.84
N SER A 42 8.22 52.73 -8.58
CA SER A 42 8.60 51.45 -8.00
C SER A 42 7.47 50.44 -8.22
N GLN A 43 7.49 49.78 -9.37
CA GLN A 43 6.72 48.56 -9.60
C GLN A 43 7.21 47.56 -8.57
N LYS A 44 6.36 47.29 -7.56
CA LYS A 44 6.51 46.08 -6.74
C LYS A 44 6.66 44.92 -7.73
N PRO A 45 7.67 44.06 -7.59
CA PRO A 45 7.76 42.87 -8.44
C PRO A 45 6.43 42.14 -8.35
N GLU A 46 5.81 41.86 -9.50
CA GLU A 46 4.63 41.02 -9.54
C GLU A 46 4.96 39.73 -8.78
N PRO A 47 4.10 39.27 -7.85
CA PRO A 47 4.32 38.00 -7.19
C PRO A 47 4.43 36.93 -8.29
N TRP A 48 5.48 36.12 -8.23
CA TRP A 48 5.64 34.97 -9.11
C TRP A 48 4.32 34.18 -9.13
N PRO A 49 3.82 33.79 -10.32
CA PRO A 49 2.55 33.08 -10.39
C PRO A 49 2.62 31.83 -9.52
N GLU A 50 1.61 31.63 -8.66
CA GLU A 50 1.51 30.44 -7.83
C GLU A 50 1.65 29.19 -8.71
N PRO A 51 2.42 28.17 -8.28
CA PRO A 51 2.58 26.95 -9.04
C PRO A 51 1.21 26.31 -9.29
N SER A 52 0.93 26.00 -10.56
CA SER A 52 -0.29 25.32 -10.98
C SER A 52 0.02 23.90 -11.44
N PHE A 53 -0.92 23.00 -11.23
CA PHE A 53 -0.80 21.57 -11.49
C PHE A 53 -2.13 21.01 -12.01
N GLU A 54 -2.10 19.86 -12.67
CA GLU A 54 -3.31 19.17 -13.11
C GLU A 54 -3.82 18.21 -12.04
N LEU A 55 -5.14 18.20 -11.83
CA LEU A 55 -5.81 17.30 -10.90
C LEU A 55 -7.22 16.98 -11.38
N ALA A 56 -7.65 15.73 -11.21
CA ALA A 56 -9.02 15.33 -11.50
C ALA A 56 -9.91 15.58 -10.27
N VAL A 57 -11.03 16.27 -10.44
CA VAL A 57 -11.99 16.60 -9.38
C VAL A 57 -13.37 16.10 -9.77
N ASN A 58 -14.10 15.55 -8.80
CA ASN A 58 -15.51 15.23 -8.94
C ASN A 58 -16.35 16.26 -8.20
N THR A 59 -17.04 17.12 -8.94
CA THR A 59 -17.93 18.17 -8.39
C THR A 59 -19.39 17.72 -8.28
N THR A 60 -19.71 16.51 -8.74
CA THR A 60 -21.08 15.98 -8.77
C THR A 60 -21.50 15.43 -7.41
N TYR A 61 -20.54 14.85 -6.67
CA TYR A 61 -20.78 14.22 -5.38
C TYR A 61 -19.98 14.93 -4.28
N GLN A 62 -20.62 15.16 -3.13
CA GLN A 62 -20.03 15.84 -1.96
C GLN A 62 -19.91 14.91 -0.74
N ASP A 63 -20.55 13.74 -0.78
CA ASP A 63 -20.49 12.70 0.24
C ASP A 63 -19.55 11.56 -0.18
N LYS A 64 -19.10 10.77 0.81
CA LYS A 64 -18.22 9.63 0.56
C LYS A 64 -19.00 8.52 -0.17
N VAL A 65 -18.77 8.40 -1.48
CA VAL A 65 -19.31 7.31 -2.31
C VAL A 65 -18.40 6.09 -2.20
N LYS A 66 -18.87 5.03 -1.55
CA LYS A 66 -18.07 3.83 -1.31
C LYS A 66 -18.34 2.75 -2.36
N PRO A 67 -17.39 1.82 -2.56
CA PRO A 67 -17.69 0.57 -3.25
C PRO A 67 -18.94 -0.11 -2.66
N GLY A 68 -19.80 -0.67 -3.50
CA GLY A 68 -21.10 -1.20 -3.11
C GLY A 68 -22.26 -0.18 -3.13
N ASP A 69 -21.97 1.13 -3.16
CA ASP A 69 -22.99 2.15 -3.40
C ASP A 69 -23.45 2.10 -4.88
N GLY A 70 -24.76 2.15 -5.13
CA GLY A 70 -25.31 2.16 -6.50
C GLY A 70 -24.81 3.35 -7.35
N ARG A 71 -24.33 4.42 -6.71
CA ARG A 71 -23.73 5.60 -7.36
C ARG A 71 -22.26 5.41 -7.71
N PHE A 72 -21.59 4.39 -7.18
CA PHE A 72 -20.13 4.23 -7.27
C PHE A 72 -19.64 4.19 -8.71
N TRP A 73 -20.36 3.51 -9.60
CA TRP A 73 -20.00 3.46 -11.01
C TRP A 73 -20.00 4.87 -11.65
N GLN A 74 -21.08 5.63 -11.46
CA GLN A 74 -21.20 6.98 -12.01
C GLN A 74 -20.22 7.97 -11.36
N PHE A 75 -19.95 7.82 -10.05
CA PHE A 75 -18.92 8.57 -9.35
C PHE A 75 -17.54 8.43 -10.02
N ASN A 76 -17.14 7.21 -10.36
CA ASN A 76 -15.86 6.94 -11.05
C ASN A 76 -15.82 7.37 -12.52
N MET A 77 -16.97 7.80 -13.08
CA MET A 77 -17.11 8.24 -14.47
C MET A 77 -17.20 9.77 -14.64
N THR A 78 -17.28 10.51 -13.53
CA THR A 78 -17.64 11.95 -13.54
C THR A 78 -16.53 12.88 -13.06
N PHE A 79 -15.31 12.36 -12.91
CA PHE A 79 -14.14 13.20 -12.64
C PHE A 79 -13.74 14.00 -13.90
N ALA A 80 -13.38 15.26 -13.70
CA ALA A 80 -12.85 16.13 -14.74
C ALA A 80 -11.48 16.68 -14.33
N THR A 81 -10.53 16.67 -15.26
CA THR A 81 -9.18 17.22 -15.04
C THR A 81 -9.20 18.73 -15.17
N HIS A 82 -8.66 19.41 -14.15
CA HIS A 82 -8.52 20.85 -14.09
C HIS A 82 -7.07 21.23 -13.79
N ARG A 83 -6.64 22.39 -14.29
CA ARG A 83 -5.39 23.03 -13.84
C ARG A 83 -5.70 23.93 -12.66
N LEU A 84 -5.10 23.65 -11.50
CA LEU A 84 -5.42 24.26 -10.22
C LEU A 84 -4.15 24.77 -9.52
N THR A 85 -4.31 25.73 -8.61
CA THR A 85 -3.33 26.05 -7.55
C THR A 85 -3.77 25.40 -6.24
N LEU A 86 -2.91 25.34 -5.22
CA LEU A 86 -3.28 24.80 -3.90
C LEU A 86 -4.48 25.54 -3.27
N PRO A 87 -4.58 26.89 -3.31
CA PRO A 87 -5.81 27.59 -2.89
C PRO A 87 -7.06 27.15 -3.65
N ALA A 88 -6.94 26.89 -4.96
CA ALA A 88 -8.07 26.43 -5.78
C ALA A 88 -8.50 25.01 -5.41
N LEU A 89 -7.54 24.10 -5.18
CA LEU A 89 -7.81 22.77 -4.65
C LEU A 89 -8.48 22.84 -3.28
N LEU A 90 -8.00 23.67 -2.37
CA LEU A 90 -8.60 23.85 -1.04
C LEU A 90 -10.08 24.25 -1.13
N ARG A 91 -10.46 25.11 -2.09
CA ARG A 91 -11.88 25.45 -2.30
C ARG A 91 -12.70 24.20 -2.65
N HIS A 92 -12.21 23.34 -3.54
CA HIS A 92 -12.88 22.08 -3.86
C HIS A 92 -12.97 21.14 -2.66
N ILE A 93 -11.88 20.99 -1.89
CA ILE A 93 -11.84 20.19 -0.66
C ILE A 93 -12.91 20.68 0.32
N ARG A 94 -13.01 22.00 0.55
CA ARG A 94 -13.99 22.59 1.47
C ARG A 94 -15.44 22.53 0.96
N CYS A 95 -15.65 22.29 -0.33
CA CYS A 95 -16.94 21.95 -0.92
C CYS A 95 -17.28 20.45 -0.81
N GLY A 96 -16.43 19.63 -0.20
CA GLY A 96 -16.64 18.18 -0.08
C GLY A 96 -16.31 17.40 -1.36
N HIS A 97 -15.77 18.05 -2.39
CA HIS A 97 -15.50 17.39 -3.67
C HIS A 97 -14.36 16.38 -3.53
N ALA A 98 -14.54 15.20 -4.12
CA ALA A 98 -13.48 14.21 -4.23
C ALA A 98 -12.48 14.59 -5.32
N TRP A 99 -11.24 14.15 -5.16
CA TRP A 99 -10.16 14.39 -6.11
C TRP A 99 -9.22 13.19 -6.22
N CYS A 100 -8.54 13.08 -7.36
CA CYS A 100 -7.56 12.04 -7.65
C CYS A 100 -6.59 12.49 -8.75
N ALA A 101 -5.66 11.61 -9.12
CA ALA A 101 -4.74 11.87 -10.21
C ALA A 101 -5.46 12.16 -11.55
N PRO A 102 -4.92 13.05 -12.40
CA PRO A 102 -5.34 13.19 -13.79
C PRO A 102 -5.40 11.85 -14.51
N HIS A 103 -6.50 11.59 -15.21
CA HIS A 103 -6.68 10.34 -15.93
C HIS A 103 -7.48 10.53 -17.23
N ALA A 104 -7.20 9.66 -18.21
CA ALA A 104 -7.94 9.60 -19.46
C ALA A 104 -9.37 9.07 -19.25
N GLN A 105 -10.31 9.56 -20.06
CA GLN A 105 -11.70 9.08 -20.07
C GLN A 105 -11.87 7.92 -21.06
N VAL A 106 -11.09 6.86 -20.87
CA VAL A 106 -11.10 5.65 -21.71
C VAL A 106 -11.65 4.48 -20.91
N ARG A 107 -12.54 3.68 -21.51
CA ARG A 107 -13.01 2.43 -20.90
C ARG A 107 -12.24 1.26 -21.47
N HIS A 108 -11.74 0.39 -20.61
CA HIS A 108 -11.03 -0.82 -21.01
C HIS A 108 -11.98 -2.00 -20.97
N HIS A 109 -11.92 -2.88 -21.97
CA HIS A 109 -12.66 -4.13 -21.93
C HIS A 109 -12.01 -5.06 -20.91
N ARG A 110 -12.79 -5.51 -19.91
CA ARG A 110 -12.34 -6.37 -18.82
C ARG A 110 -13.43 -7.39 -18.50
N PRO A 111 -13.53 -8.48 -19.28
CA PRO A 111 -14.53 -9.52 -19.03
C PRO A 111 -14.54 -9.97 -17.58
N THR A 112 -15.72 -10.04 -16.95
CA THR A 112 -15.91 -10.69 -15.65
C THR A 112 -16.77 -11.95 -15.83
N ARG A 113 -16.76 -12.85 -14.84
CA ARG A 113 -17.60 -14.06 -14.85
C ARG A 113 -19.08 -13.74 -15.08
N ARG A 114 -19.58 -12.65 -14.49
CA ARG A 114 -20.98 -12.22 -14.60
C ARG A 114 -21.26 -11.34 -15.82
N ASN A 115 -20.23 -10.72 -16.39
CA ASN A 115 -20.38 -9.84 -17.54
C ASN A 115 -19.17 -9.93 -18.50
N PRO A 116 -19.23 -10.77 -19.54
CA PRO A 116 -18.13 -10.94 -20.50
C PRO A 116 -17.86 -9.67 -21.34
N ASN A 117 -18.82 -8.75 -21.38
CA ASN A 117 -18.72 -7.47 -22.08
C ASN A 117 -18.43 -6.31 -21.12
N TYR A 118 -18.02 -6.60 -19.88
CA TYR A 118 -17.74 -5.55 -18.90
C TYR A 118 -16.64 -4.61 -19.41
N GLN A 119 -16.88 -3.33 -19.18
CA GLN A 119 -15.96 -2.25 -19.51
C GLN A 119 -15.74 -1.42 -18.25
N THR A 120 -14.48 -1.13 -17.94
CA THR A 120 -14.08 -0.39 -16.74
C THR A 120 -14.73 0.99 -16.66
N THR A 121 -14.71 1.58 -15.46
CA THR A 121 -14.91 3.02 -15.28
C THR A 121 -13.68 3.80 -15.80
N TYR A 122 -13.77 5.13 -15.86
CA TYR A 122 -12.65 5.99 -16.28
C TYR A 122 -11.55 6.07 -15.22
N ARG A 123 -11.92 6.06 -13.93
CA ARG A 123 -10.94 6.09 -12.84
C ARG A 123 -10.34 4.70 -12.58
N VAL A 124 -9.39 4.32 -13.44
CA VAL A 124 -8.55 3.13 -13.28
C VAL A 124 -7.09 3.51 -13.46
N LYS A 125 -6.18 2.76 -12.83
CA LYS A 125 -4.73 3.02 -12.88
C LYS A 125 -4.19 3.12 -14.31
N ALA A 126 -4.69 2.29 -15.23
CA ALA A 126 -4.30 2.31 -16.65
C ALA A 126 -4.60 3.64 -17.37
N ASN A 127 -5.48 4.47 -16.82
CA ASN A 127 -5.79 5.78 -17.37
C ASN A 127 -4.99 6.91 -16.74
N VAL A 128 -4.29 6.68 -15.63
CA VAL A 128 -3.52 7.74 -14.94
C VAL A 128 -2.32 8.13 -15.79
N SER A 129 -2.18 9.43 -16.08
CA SER A 129 -1.15 9.94 -17.00
C SER A 129 0.09 10.46 -16.27
N HIS A 130 -0.10 11.23 -15.20
CA HIS A 130 0.96 11.81 -14.39
C HIS A 130 0.38 12.31 -13.06
N CYS A 131 1.24 12.56 -12.07
CA CYS A 131 0.83 13.04 -10.76
C CYS A 131 1.81 14.09 -10.23
N GLN A 132 1.29 15.20 -9.69
CA GLN A 132 2.11 16.24 -9.05
C GLN A 132 1.79 16.47 -7.57
N LEU A 133 0.74 15.83 -7.05
CA LEU A 133 0.38 15.86 -5.63
C LEU A 133 0.56 14.49 -5.01
N LEU A 134 1.44 14.38 -4.01
CA LEU A 134 1.50 13.21 -3.13
C LEU A 134 0.62 13.50 -1.91
N ALA A 135 -0.23 12.55 -1.52
CA ALA A 135 -1.06 12.71 -0.35
C ALA A 135 -1.08 11.50 0.56
N LEU A 136 -1.10 11.77 1.87
CA LEU A 136 -1.15 10.79 2.93
C LEU A 136 -2.46 10.96 3.71
N ASP A 137 -3.08 9.84 4.09
CA ASP A 137 -4.28 9.82 4.93
C ASP A 137 -3.88 9.41 6.36
N SER A 138 -3.78 10.38 7.27
CA SER A 138 -3.53 10.15 8.68
C SER A 138 -4.87 10.00 9.39
N ASP A 139 -5.33 8.76 9.55
CA ASP A 139 -6.65 8.40 10.07
C ASP A 139 -6.55 7.60 11.39
N THR A 140 -5.54 7.87 12.22
CA THR A 140 -5.35 7.13 13.49
C THR A 140 -6.45 7.46 14.49
N GLY A 141 -7.04 8.65 14.40
CA GLY A 141 -8.05 9.13 15.35
C GLY A 141 -7.44 9.49 16.71
N ASP A 142 -6.13 9.66 16.79
CA ASP A 142 -5.37 10.08 17.97
C ASP A 142 -4.45 11.26 17.65
N GLU A 143 -3.69 11.73 18.65
CA GLU A 143 -2.83 12.91 18.52
C GLU A 143 -1.82 12.84 17.36
N GLN A 144 -1.47 11.66 16.84
CA GLN A 144 -0.57 11.53 15.68
C GLN A 144 -1.18 12.15 14.41
N SER A 145 -2.51 12.17 14.30
CA SER A 145 -3.25 12.78 13.21
C SER A 145 -3.58 14.26 13.43
N ALA A 146 -3.20 14.86 14.57
CA ALA A 146 -3.44 16.29 14.80
C ALA A 146 -2.42 17.16 14.04
N PHE A 147 -2.86 18.31 13.50
CA PHE A 147 -1.98 19.23 12.77
C PHE A 147 -0.76 19.65 13.60
N SER A 148 -0.94 19.91 14.89
CA SER A 148 0.14 20.29 15.80
C SER A 148 1.23 19.24 15.92
N THR A 149 0.89 17.97 15.81
CA THR A 149 1.83 16.84 15.87
C THR A 149 2.47 16.62 14.51
N LEU A 150 1.67 16.64 13.44
CA LEU A 150 2.17 16.51 12.06
C LEU A 150 3.19 17.60 11.72
N MET A 151 2.97 18.84 12.18
CA MET A 151 3.87 19.97 11.97
C MET A 151 5.13 19.94 12.85
N GLN A 152 5.27 18.98 13.79
CA GLN A 152 6.53 18.75 14.50
C GLN A 152 7.53 17.95 13.67
N ASP A 153 7.07 17.19 12.66
CA ASP A 153 7.97 16.55 11.71
C ASP A 153 8.61 17.62 10.80
N PRO A 154 9.95 17.75 10.77
CA PRO A 154 10.61 18.80 10.01
C PRO A 154 10.33 18.74 8.50
N PHE A 155 10.10 17.55 7.93
CA PHE A 155 9.85 17.40 6.50
C PHE A 155 8.43 17.83 6.15
N ILE A 156 7.43 17.47 6.96
CA ILE A 156 6.06 17.97 6.81
C ILE A 156 6.04 19.49 6.99
N ALA A 157 6.70 20.02 8.02
CA ALA A 157 6.73 21.46 8.28
C ALA A 157 7.36 22.28 7.14
N GLN A 158 8.42 21.74 6.52
CA GLN A 158 9.14 22.42 5.45
C GLN A 158 8.49 22.25 4.07
N HIS A 159 7.87 21.10 3.79
CA HIS A 159 7.45 20.73 2.44
C HIS A 159 5.97 20.38 2.28
N GLY A 160 5.21 20.22 3.37
CA GLY A 160 3.77 19.98 3.32
C GLY A 160 3.05 21.22 2.82
N GLY A 161 2.48 21.16 1.62
CA GLY A 161 1.86 22.31 0.95
C GLY A 161 0.45 22.63 1.47
N LEU A 162 -0.31 21.59 1.81
CA LEU A 162 -1.66 21.71 2.38
C LEU A 162 -1.91 20.55 3.36
N LEU A 163 -2.40 20.89 4.55
CA LEU A 163 -3.00 19.93 5.47
C LEU A 163 -4.49 20.26 5.62
N HIS A 164 -5.34 19.25 5.70
CA HIS A 164 -6.75 19.47 6.01
C HIS A 164 -7.34 18.34 6.86
N SER A 165 -8.31 18.65 7.70
CA SER A 165 -9.01 17.63 8.48
C SER A 165 -9.98 16.84 7.58
N THR A 166 -10.18 15.56 7.87
CA THR A 166 -11.13 14.73 7.13
C THR A 166 -12.56 14.99 7.59
N ALA A 167 -13.56 14.55 6.80
CA ALA A 167 -14.97 14.75 7.13
C ALA A 167 -15.40 14.04 8.43
N SER A 168 -14.69 12.99 8.83
CA SER A 168 -14.92 12.25 10.08
C SER A 168 -14.03 12.71 11.24
N SER A 169 -13.21 13.75 11.04
CA SER A 169 -12.35 14.31 12.09
C SER A 169 -13.18 15.02 13.15
N THR A 170 -12.80 14.86 14.41
CA THR A 170 -13.34 15.62 15.53
C THR A 170 -12.20 16.08 16.44
N ALA A 171 -12.44 17.05 17.33
CA ALA A 171 -11.42 17.47 18.29
C ALA A 171 -10.89 16.33 19.18
N ALA A 172 -11.74 15.34 19.50
CA ALA A 172 -11.37 14.18 20.32
C ALA A 172 -10.75 13.03 19.51
N GLN A 173 -10.97 13.01 18.19
CA GLN A 173 -10.42 12.00 17.27
C GLN A 173 -9.96 12.71 16.00
N PRO A 174 -8.81 13.40 16.06
CA PRO A 174 -8.32 14.16 14.91
C PRO A 174 -7.93 13.20 13.80
N ARG A 175 -8.24 13.58 12.57
CA ARG A 175 -7.95 12.84 11.33
C ARG A 175 -7.60 13.86 10.26
N SER A 176 -6.48 13.68 9.59
CA SER A 176 -5.90 14.69 8.71
C SER A 176 -5.33 14.09 7.44
N ARG A 177 -5.36 14.87 6.36
CA ARG A 177 -4.59 14.59 5.15
C ARG A 177 -3.45 15.56 5.00
N ILE A 178 -2.33 15.04 4.54
CA ILE A 178 -1.10 15.80 4.27
C ILE A 178 -0.89 15.75 2.77
N ILE A 179 -0.77 16.91 2.12
CA ILE A 179 -0.61 17.03 0.68
C ILE A 179 0.71 17.74 0.40
N PHE A 180 1.59 17.07 -0.35
CA PHE A 180 2.84 17.63 -0.87
C PHE A 180 2.66 17.96 -2.34
N LEU A 181 2.90 19.22 -2.72
CA LEU A 181 2.98 19.64 -4.11
C LEU A 181 4.41 19.47 -4.61
N LEU A 182 4.61 18.64 -5.63
CA LEU A 182 5.91 18.43 -6.25
C LEU A 182 6.28 19.60 -7.18
N SER A 183 7.58 19.90 -7.29
CA SER A 183 8.06 20.92 -8.24
C SER A 183 7.74 20.58 -9.69
N GLU A 184 7.70 19.29 -10.02
CA GLU A 184 7.45 18.74 -11.35
C GLU A 184 6.58 17.48 -11.24
N PRO A 185 5.76 17.15 -12.25
CA PRO A 185 4.95 15.93 -12.25
C PRO A 185 5.81 14.67 -12.41
N LEU A 186 5.42 13.60 -11.70
CA LEU A 186 5.98 12.26 -11.83
C LEU A 186 5.13 11.39 -12.76
N GLN A 187 5.77 10.43 -13.43
CA GLN A 187 5.04 9.35 -14.12
C GLN A 187 4.47 8.37 -13.10
N THR A 188 3.47 7.59 -13.52
CA THR A 188 2.70 6.67 -12.65
C THR A 188 3.60 5.74 -11.81
N VAL A 189 4.65 5.15 -12.38
CA VAL A 189 5.53 4.21 -11.66
C VAL A 189 6.35 4.94 -10.59
N GLU A 190 6.96 6.06 -10.93
CA GLU A 190 7.76 6.89 -10.02
C GLU A 190 6.90 7.45 -8.88
N TYR A 191 5.67 7.84 -9.20
CA TYR A 191 4.70 8.33 -8.23
C TYR A 191 4.30 7.26 -7.21
N GLU A 192 4.03 6.02 -7.66
CA GLU A 192 3.70 4.91 -6.76
C GLU A 192 4.89 4.53 -5.87
N GLU A 193 6.13 4.60 -6.39
CA GLU A 193 7.32 4.42 -5.58
C GLU A 193 7.46 5.51 -4.51
N ALA A 194 7.24 6.78 -4.88
CA ALA A 194 7.26 7.90 -3.95
C ALA A 194 6.20 7.79 -2.86
N LEU A 195 4.97 7.34 -3.19
CA LEU A 195 3.94 7.06 -2.18
C LEU A 195 4.36 5.95 -1.22
N LYS A 196 4.89 4.83 -1.73
CA LYS A 196 5.37 3.72 -0.89
C LYS A 196 6.50 4.17 0.04
N ALA A 197 7.43 4.99 -0.46
CA ALA A 197 8.52 5.54 0.32
C ALA A 197 8.04 6.52 1.40
N LEU A 198 7.06 7.39 1.09
CA LEU A 198 6.43 8.24 2.09
C LEU A 198 5.70 7.44 3.16
N LEU A 199 4.93 6.42 2.77
CA LEU A 199 4.21 5.55 3.70
C LEU A 199 5.16 4.72 4.58
N HIS A 200 6.33 4.36 4.07
CA HIS A 200 7.40 3.77 4.87
C HIS A 200 7.95 4.74 5.92
N ARG A 201 8.16 6.02 5.56
CA ARG A 201 8.59 7.07 6.51
C ARG A 201 7.50 7.40 7.54
N PHE A 202 6.24 7.37 7.13
CA PHE A 202 5.08 7.70 7.96
C PHE A 202 4.16 6.48 8.13
N PRO A 203 4.60 5.46 8.90
CA PRO A 203 3.89 4.16 8.97
C PRO A 203 2.53 4.23 9.67
N PHE A 204 2.22 5.34 10.35
CA PHE A 204 0.92 5.58 10.99
C PHE A 204 -0.17 6.02 10.00
N CYS A 205 0.19 6.41 8.78
CA CYS A 205 -0.76 6.76 7.73
C CYS A 205 -1.39 5.49 7.13
N ASP A 206 -2.59 5.63 6.55
CA ASP A 206 -3.29 4.56 5.85
C ASP A 206 -2.43 4.02 4.70
N GLN A 207 -2.00 2.76 4.82
CA GLN A 207 -1.11 2.10 3.89
C GLN A 207 -1.77 1.74 2.55
N SER A 208 -3.10 1.88 2.44
CA SER A 208 -3.86 1.57 1.22
C SER A 208 -3.72 2.64 0.13
N VAL A 209 -3.28 3.86 0.47
CA VAL A 209 -3.12 4.98 -0.49
C VAL A 209 -1.79 4.95 -1.26
N ASN A 210 -1.28 3.76 -1.55
CA ASN A 210 0.05 3.53 -2.13
C ASN A 210 0.08 3.47 -3.67
N HIS A 211 -1.02 3.82 -4.33
CA HIS A 211 -1.20 3.67 -5.78
C HIS A 211 -1.77 4.94 -6.44
N ALA A 212 -1.51 5.11 -7.75
CA ALA A 212 -1.82 6.37 -8.45
C ALA A 212 -3.33 6.65 -8.61
N ALA A 213 -4.16 5.60 -8.64
CA ALA A 213 -5.61 5.74 -8.76
C ALA A 213 -6.33 6.07 -7.43
N ALA A 214 -5.62 6.32 -6.32
CA ALA A 214 -6.24 6.58 -5.03
C ALA A 214 -7.14 7.82 -5.08
N VAL A 215 -8.26 7.78 -4.36
CA VAL A 215 -9.23 8.88 -4.27
C VAL A 215 -9.20 9.46 -2.87
N PHE A 216 -9.11 10.78 -2.80
CA PHE A 216 -9.24 11.54 -1.57
C PHE A 216 -10.54 12.33 -1.60
N TYR A 217 -11.28 12.29 -0.50
CA TYR A 217 -12.54 13.01 -0.39
C TYR A 217 -12.32 14.38 0.23
N GLY A 218 -12.97 15.40 -0.32
CA GLY A 218 -13.10 16.68 0.36
C GLY A 218 -13.85 16.55 1.69
N ALA A 219 -13.82 17.61 2.48
CA ALA A 219 -14.51 17.70 3.76
C ALA A 219 -15.14 19.08 3.89
N LEU A 220 -16.48 19.11 3.98
CA LEU A 220 -17.24 20.34 4.13
C LEU A 220 -16.77 21.09 5.38
N ASN A 221 -16.40 22.36 5.21
CA ASN A 221 -15.95 23.23 6.29
C ASN A 221 -14.80 22.68 7.15
N CYS A 222 -13.92 21.85 6.56
CA CYS A 222 -12.78 21.32 7.29
C CYS A 222 -11.82 22.41 7.78
N ASP A 223 -11.13 22.09 8.88
CA ASP A 223 -9.93 22.81 9.28
C ASP A 223 -8.82 22.55 8.26
N TYR A 224 -7.96 23.55 8.05
CA TYR A 224 -6.85 23.42 7.12
C TYR A 224 -5.66 24.27 7.54
N LEU A 225 -4.49 23.89 7.04
CA LEU A 225 -3.27 24.67 7.07
C LEU A 225 -2.72 24.72 5.65
N LEU A 226 -2.74 25.91 5.04
CA LEU A 226 -2.21 26.13 3.71
C LEU A 226 -0.87 26.85 3.82
N THR A 227 0.21 26.18 3.45
CA THR A 227 1.58 26.74 3.53
C THR A 227 2.10 27.18 2.15
N ASN A 228 1.47 26.69 1.07
CA ASN A 228 1.91 26.86 -0.32
C ASN A 228 3.34 26.36 -0.60
N GLN A 229 3.87 25.50 0.27
CA GLN A 229 5.20 24.92 0.09
C GLN A 229 5.20 23.92 -1.07
N VAL A 230 6.31 23.93 -1.80
CA VAL A 230 6.62 22.97 -2.86
C VAL A 230 7.72 22.04 -2.36
N LEU A 231 7.57 20.74 -2.62
CA LEU A 231 8.57 19.72 -2.43
C LEU A 231 9.40 19.56 -3.72
N PRO A 232 10.66 20.03 -3.76
CA PRO A 232 11.51 19.85 -4.92
C PRO A 232 11.81 18.37 -5.16
N LEU A 233 11.83 17.90 -6.41
CA LEU A 233 12.12 16.50 -6.73
C LEU A 233 13.49 16.04 -6.18
N ARG A 234 14.50 16.91 -6.17
CA ARG A 234 15.81 16.60 -5.56
C ARG A 234 15.71 16.28 -4.07
N VAL A 235 14.78 16.92 -3.36
CA VAL A 235 14.57 16.70 -1.92
C VAL A 235 13.74 15.44 -1.71
N LEU A 236 12.71 15.21 -2.53
CA LEU A 236 11.98 13.94 -2.54
C LEU A 236 12.95 12.76 -2.77
N GLN A 237 13.87 12.88 -3.74
CA GLN A 237 14.86 11.86 -4.03
C GLN A 237 15.74 11.56 -2.82
N ALA A 238 16.45 12.56 -2.31
CA ALA A 238 17.44 12.36 -1.25
C ALA A 238 16.82 12.02 0.12
N ALA A 239 15.68 12.65 0.48
CA ALA A 239 15.12 12.52 1.82
C ALA A 239 14.08 11.40 1.98
N ILE A 240 13.53 10.88 0.87
CA ILE A 240 12.43 9.91 0.88
C ILE A 240 12.77 8.68 0.04
N LEU A 241 13.10 8.84 -1.24
CA LEU A 241 13.29 7.71 -2.15
C LEU A 241 14.59 6.94 -1.86
N GLU A 242 15.74 7.60 -1.76
CA GLU A 242 17.02 6.94 -1.50
C GLU A 242 17.04 6.10 -0.20
N PRO A 243 16.57 6.62 0.96
CA PRO A 243 16.47 5.79 2.17
C PRO A 243 15.57 4.56 1.99
N TYR A 244 14.43 4.72 1.31
CA TYR A 244 13.52 3.62 1.05
C TYR A 244 14.11 2.57 0.10
N GLN A 245 14.77 3.00 -0.97
CA GLN A 245 15.45 2.12 -1.91
C GLN A 245 16.57 1.33 -1.23
N ASN A 246 17.36 1.98 -0.36
CA ASN A 246 18.38 1.32 0.45
C ASN A 246 17.78 0.27 1.40
N PHE A 247 16.66 0.60 2.05
CA PHE A 247 15.91 -0.36 2.88
C PHE A 247 15.44 -1.57 2.06
N VAL A 248 14.82 -1.34 0.89
CA VAL A 248 14.35 -2.41 0.01
C VAL A 248 15.51 -3.29 -0.47
N ALA A 249 16.64 -2.70 -0.85
CA ALA A 249 17.84 -3.43 -1.27
C ALA A 249 18.42 -4.28 -0.14
N ALA A 250 18.50 -3.73 1.09
CA ALA A 250 18.97 -4.48 2.25
C ALA A 250 18.05 -5.67 2.60
N GLU A 251 16.74 -5.48 2.51
CA GLU A 251 15.77 -6.57 2.72
C GLU A 251 15.85 -7.64 1.63
N GLN A 252 16.06 -7.25 0.37
CA GLN A 252 16.31 -8.19 -0.73
C GLN A 252 17.60 -8.99 -0.49
N GLN A 253 18.67 -8.33 -0.04
CA GLN A 253 19.94 -8.98 0.27
C GLN A 253 19.79 -10.01 1.40
N LYS A 254 19.11 -9.65 2.51
CA LYS A 254 18.83 -10.60 3.60
C LYS A 254 18.04 -11.82 3.13
N ARG A 255 17.04 -11.61 2.27
CA ARG A 255 16.24 -12.71 1.70
C ARG A 255 17.09 -13.62 0.81
N ALA A 256 17.97 -13.04 -0.01
CA ALA A 256 18.91 -13.78 -0.85
C ALA A 256 19.92 -14.57 -0.02
N GLU A 257 20.45 -14.00 1.07
CA GLU A 257 21.36 -14.68 2.01
C GLU A 257 20.66 -15.83 2.74
N ALA A 258 19.45 -15.61 3.26
CA ALA A 258 18.65 -16.65 3.90
C ALA A 258 18.35 -17.79 2.93
N ARG A 259 18.04 -17.47 1.67
CA ARG A 259 17.85 -18.45 0.60
C ARG A 259 19.14 -19.21 0.28
N ALA A 260 20.27 -18.51 0.16
CA ALA A 260 21.58 -19.13 -0.10
C ALA A 260 21.99 -20.09 1.04
N ALA A 261 21.74 -19.70 2.29
CA ALA A 261 21.96 -20.56 3.45
C ALA A 261 21.09 -21.83 3.40
N ARG A 262 19.80 -21.70 3.06
CA ARG A 262 18.90 -22.86 2.86
C ARG A 262 19.38 -23.78 1.74
N LEU A 263 19.80 -23.22 0.61
CA LEU A 263 20.36 -23.98 -0.51
C LEU A 263 21.68 -24.69 -0.14
N ALA A 264 22.52 -24.07 0.69
CA ALA A 264 23.76 -24.69 1.16
C ALA A 264 23.51 -25.83 2.15
N ALA A 265 22.49 -25.71 3.01
CA ALA A 265 22.13 -26.73 3.98
C ALA A 265 21.50 -27.97 3.32
N TYR A 266 20.48 -27.78 2.47
CA TYR A 266 19.66 -28.88 1.97
C TYR A 266 19.99 -29.31 0.54
N GLY A 267 20.66 -28.44 -0.23
CA GLY A 267 20.75 -28.56 -1.67
C GLY A 267 19.40 -28.34 -2.37
N SER A 268 19.42 -27.80 -3.58
CA SER A 268 18.29 -27.96 -4.50
C SER A 268 18.54 -29.17 -5.38
N ARG A 269 17.52 -30.00 -5.62
CA ARG A 269 17.59 -30.94 -6.74
C ARG A 269 17.64 -30.08 -8.01
N GLN A 270 18.64 -30.27 -8.87
CA GLN A 270 18.85 -29.42 -10.07
C GLN A 270 17.61 -29.35 -10.99
N THR A 271 16.73 -30.35 -10.91
CA THR A 271 15.44 -30.40 -11.59
C THR A 271 14.43 -31.11 -10.71
N ALA A 272 13.33 -30.44 -10.38
CA ALA A 272 12.17 -31.11 -9.79
C ALA A 272 11.44 -31.96 -10.83
N GLU A 273 10.90 -33.08 -10.37
CA GLU A 273 9.98 -33.89 -11.19
C GLU A 273 8.72 -33.05 -11.48
N PRO A 274 8.15 -33.10 -12.71
CA PRO A 274 6.96 -32.33 -13.04
C PRO A 274 5.78 -32.53 -12.06
N GLY A 275 5.62 -33.73 -11.51
CA GLY A 275 4.62 -34.03 -10.49
C GLY A 275 4.85 -33.31 -9.15
N GLN A 276 6.12 -33.10 -8.76
CA GLN A 276 6.47 -32.35 -7.54
C GLN A 276 6.14 -30.87 -7.71
N VAL A 277 6.45 -30.29 -8.88
CA VAL A 277 6.10 -28.90 -9.20
C VAL A 277 4.58 -28.70 -9.16
N VAL A 278 3.81 -29.62 -9.76
CA VAL A 278 2.35 -29.58 -9.74
C VAL A 278 1.79 -29.64 -8.32
N ALA A 279 2.30 -30.56 -7.49
CA ALA A 279 1.87 -30.70 -6.10
C ALA A 279 2.19 -29.44 -5.26
N TYR A 280 3.37 -28.87 -5.44
CA TYR A 280 3.77 -27.62 -4.78
C TYR A 280 2.84 -26.47 -5.17
N VAL A 281 2.63 -26.23 -6.47
CA VAL A 281 1.74 -25.16 -6.94
C VAL A 281 0.31 -25.36 -6.42
N GLN A 282 -0.20 -26.59 -6.45
CA GLN A 282 -1.51 -26.91 -5.91
C GLN A 282 -1.59 -26.59 -4.41
N ALA A 283 -0.57 -26.95 -3.62
CA ALA A 283 -0.52 -26.66 -2.20
C ALA A 283 -0.48 -25.15 -1.92
N VAL A 284 0.35 -24.38 -2.66
CA VAL A 284 0.42 -22.92 -2.52
C VAL A 284 -0.92 -22.27 -2.86
N CYS A 285 -1.56 -22.66 -3.97
CA CYS A 285 -2.88 -22.15 -4.34
C CYS A 285 -3.94 -22.49 -3.29
N GLN A 286 -3.97 -23.73 -2.81
CA GLN A 286 -4.94 -24.18 -1.81
C GLN A 286 -4.76 -23.44 -0.48
N ASN A 287 -3.53 -23.32 0.01
CA ASN A 287 -3.24 -22.58 1.25
C ASN A 287 -3.65 -21.11 1.13
N ALA A 288 -3.36 -20.46 -0.01
CA ALA A 288 -3.75 -19.07 -0.24
C ALA A 288 -5.29 -18.88 -0.20
N VAL A 289 -6.03 -19.82 -0.79
CA VAL A 289 -7.50 -19.83 -0.78
C VAL A 289 -8.05 -20.09 0.63
N GLU A 290 -7.51 -21.09 1.34
CA GLU A 290 -7.94 -21.46 2.69
C GLU A 290 -7.66 -20.35 3.71
N GLU A 291 -6.46 -19.76 3.68
CA GLU A 291 -6.10 -18.63 4.54
C GLU A 291 -7.00 -17.42 4.29
N LEU A 292 -7.26 -17.10 3.02
CA LEU A 292 -8.17 -16.01 2.66
C LEU A 292 -9.59 -16.29 3.14
N ALA A 293 -10.12 -17.49 2.90
CA ALA A 293 -11.45 -17.88 3.34
C ALA A 293 -11.60 -17.82 4.87
N ALA A 294 -10.54 -18.17 5.61
CA ALA A 294 -10.50 -18.11 7.07
C ALA A 294 -10.22 -16.72 7.65
N THR A 295 -9.88 -15.72 6.82
CA THR A 295 -9.50 -14.39 7.29
C THR A 295 -10.70 -13.64 7.88
N PRO A 296 -10.68 -13.25 9.16
CA PRO A 296 -11.81 -12.60 9.82
C PRO A 296 -12.03 -11.17 9.30
N SER A 297 -13.25 -10.66 9.50
CA SER A 297 -13.56 -9.25 9.23
C SER A 297 -12.89 -8.32 10.25
N GLY A 298 -12.53 -7.11 9.79
CA GLY A 298 -11.93 -6.06 10.63
C GLY A 298 -10.53 -5.61 10.17
N ARG A 299 -10.20 -4.34 10.46
CA ARG A 299 -8.88 -3.69 10.26
C ARG A 299 -8.23 -3.84 8.86
N GLY A 300 -9.00 -4.12 7.81
CA GLY A 300 -8.48 -4.27 6.45
C GLY A 300 -7.75 -5.59 6.16
N LEU A 301 -7.79 -6.57 7.07
CA LEU A 301 -7.03 -7.82 6.95
C LEU A 301 -7.41 -8.64 5.71
N ARG A 302 -8.71 -8.73 5.37
CA ARG A 302 -9.16 -9.45 4.16
C ARG A 302 -8.64 -8.82 2.87
N HIS A 303 -8.53 -7.48 2.81
CA HIS A 303 -7.93 -6.79 1.66
C HIS A 303 -6.46 -7.17 1.51
N GLN A 304 -5.71 -7.06 2.62
CA GLN A 304 -4.29 -7.39 2.67
C GLN A 304 -4.04 -8.85 2.28
N GLN A 305 -4.83 -9.79 2.80
CA GLN A 305 -4.69 -11.21 2.50
C GLN A 305 -5.05 -11.52 1.04
N LEU A 306 -6.12 -10.94 0.50
CA LEU A 306 -6.49 -11.11 -0.91
C LEU A 306 -5.38 -10.62 -1.83
N TYR A 307 -4.83 -9.44 -1.55
CA TYR A 307 -3.70 -8.89 -2.30
C TYR A 307 -2.45 -9.76 -2.18
N ALA A 308 -2.10 -10.21 -0.98
CA ALA A 308 -0.92 -11.04 -0.73
C ALA A 308 -1.02 -12.41 -1.44
N ALA A 309 -2.20 -13.03 -1.41
CA ALA A 309 -2.49 -14.27 -2.13
C ALA A 309 -2.31 -14.06 -3.64
N ALA A 310 -2.96 -13.04 -4.22
CA ALA A 310 -2.85 -12.73 -5.64
C ALA A 310 -1.42 -12.36 -6.06
N TYR A 311 -0.70 -11.61 -5.22
CA TYR A 311 0.72 -11.29 -5.43
C TYR A 311 1.58 -12.56 -5.51
N THR A 312 1.34 -13.53 -4.63
CA THR A 312 2.04 -14.82 -4.65
C THR A 312 1.74 -15.60 -5.93
N LEU A 313 0.47 -15.64 -6.36
CA LEU A 313 0.09 -16.28 -7.62
C LEU A 313 0.75 -15.61 -8.84
N GLY A 314 0.85 -14.27 -8.85
CA GLY A 314 1.53 -13.52 -9.91
C GLY A 314 3.02 -13.86 -10.00
N GLY A 315 3.69 -14.01 -8.86
CA GLY A 315 5.08 -14.47 -8.80
C GLY A 315 5.25 -15.88 -9.38
N LEU A 316 4.31 -16.79 -9.10
CA LEU A 316 4.31 -18.13 -9.69
C LEU A 316 4.10 -18.10 -11.22
N GLN A 317 3.29 -17.19 -11.76
CA GLN A 317 3.01 -17.10 -13.20
C GLN A 317 4.28 -16.85 -14.03
N THR A 318 5.23 -16.12 -13.46
CA THR A 318 6.48 -15.69 -14.13
C THR A 318 7.71 -16.43 -13.63
N ALA A 319 7.53 -17.39 -12.71
CA ALA A 319 8.61 -18.18 -12.14
C ALA A 319 9.34 -19.02 -13.22
N PRO A 320 10.68 -18.90 -13.36
CA PRO A 320 11.43 -19.55 -14.44
C PRO A 320 11.50 -21.08 -14.30
N TRP A 321 11.28 -21.62 -13.09
CA TRP A 321 11.24 -23.05 -12.78
C TRP A 321 9.85 -23.68 -13.00
N MET A 322 8.85 -22.87 -13.36
CA MET A 322 7.47 -23.32 -13.51
C MET A 322 7.29 -24.24 -14.73
N THR A 323 6.64 -25.39 -14.53
CA THR A 323 6.32 -26.32 -15.62
C THR A 323 4.98 -25.98 -16.28
N ALA A 324 4.76 -26.45 -17.52
CA ALA A 324 3.48 -26.28 -18.21
C ALA A 324 2.30 -26.90 -17.44
N ALA A 325 2.51 -28.03 -16.76
CA ALA A 325 1.50 -28.65 -15.91
C ALA A 325 1.22 -27.83 -14.65
N GLY A 326 2.24 -27.22 -14.03
CA GLY A 326 2.08 -26.26 -12.93
C GLY A 326 1.32 -25.01 -13.37
N GLN A 327 1.67 -24.43 -14.52
CA GLN A 327 0.95 -23.31 -15.12
C GLN A 327 -0.53 -23.61 -15.34
N ALA A 328 -0.87 -24.82 -15.82
CA ALA A 328 -2.26 -25.22 -16.00
C ALA A 328 -3.05 -25.21 -14.68
N ARG A 329 -2.45 -25.64 -13.57
CA ARG A 329 -3.07 -25.57 -12.24
C ARG A 329 -3.23 -24.15 -11.73
N LEU A 330 -2.26 -23.29 -12.00
CA LEU A 330 -2.27 -21.91 -11.55
C LEU A 330 -3.39 -21.07 -12.21
N ARG A 331 -3.81 -21.41 -13.44
CA ARG A 331 -4.85 -20.66 -14.18
C ARG A 331 -6.20 -20.60 -13.47
N GLU A 332 -6.52 -21.60 -12.65
CA GLU A 332 -7.79 -21.69 -11.93
C GLU A 332 -7.76 -20.90 -10.60
N ALA A 333 -6.57 -20.58 -10.10
CA ALA A 333 -6.39 -20.01 -8.77
C ALA A 333 -6.96 -18.58 -8.58
N PRO A 334 -6.90 -17.65 -9.56
CA PRO A 334 -7.51 -16.33 -9.40
C PRO A 334 -9.02 -16.39 -9.19
N GLU A 335 -9.71 -17.31 -9.87
CA GLU A 335 -11.15 -17.52 -9.67
C GLU A 335 -11.44 -18.08 -8.27
N ALA A 336 -10.63 -19.04 -7.80
CA ALA A 336 -10.76 -19.58 -6.44
C ALA A 336 -10.52 -18.52 -5.35
N LEU A 337 -9.63 -17.55 -5.58
CA LEU A 337 -9.46 -16.40 -4.67
C LEU A 337 -10.70 -15.51 -4.63
N LEU A 338 -11.35 -15.28 -5.79
CA LEU A 338 -12.59 -14.52 -5.83
C LEU A 338 -13.70 -15.25 -5.06
N GLU A 339 -13.86 -16.56 -5.25
CA GLU A 339 -14.84 -17.36 -4.52
C GLU A 339 -14.58 -17.34 -3.00
N ALA A 340 -13.32 -17.40 -2.57
CA ALA A 340 -12.95 -17.24 -1.16
C ALA A 340 -13.24 -15.82 -0.62
N ALA A 341 -13.01 -14.78 -1.42
CA ALA A 341 -13.35 -13.40 -1.07
C ALA A 341 -14.88 -13.16 -1.02
N GLU A 342 -15.66 -13.88 -1.82
CA GLU A 342 -17.12 -13.90 -1.69
C GLU A 342 -17.53 -14.59 -0.38
N ALA A 343 -16.99 -15.77 -0.11
CA ALA A 343 -17.32 -16.57 1.07
C ALA A 343 -16.96 -15.88 2.39
N ASN A 344 -15.82 -15.18 2.46
CA ASN A 344 -15.40 -14.46 3.66
C ASN A 344 -16.06 -13.06 3.82
N GLY A 345 -16.98 -12.71 2.92
CA GLY A 345 -17.74 -11.46 2.94
C GLY A 345 -16.96 -10.23 2.42
N TYR A 346 -15.73 -10.37 1.92
CA TYR A 346 -14.99 -9.24 1.35
C TYR A 346 -15.75 -8.60 0.18
N VAL A 347 -16.30 -9.42 -0.72
CA VAL A 347 -17.11 -8.92 -1.85
C VAL A 347 -18.39 -8.21 -1.38
N ALA A 348 -18.97 -8.60 -0.25
CA ALA A 348 -20.12 -7.90 0.30
C ALA A 348 -19.75 -6.49 0.81
N ASP A 349 -18.56 -6.33 1.40
CA ASP A 349 -18.11 -5.07 1.99
C ASP A 349 -17.50 -4.10 0.99
N TYR A 350 -16.79 -4.62 -0.02
CA TYR A 350 -16.03 -3.82 -0.98
C TYR A 350 -16.54 -3.96 -2.43
N GLY A 351 -17.43 -4.92 -2.71
CA GLY A 351 -17.91 -5.19 -4.06
C GLY A 351 -16.96 -6.06 -4.88
N GLU A 352 -17.53 -6.74 -5.87
CA GLU A 352 -16.83 -7.68 -6.76
C GLU A 352 -15.76 -6.99 -7.60
N GLU A 353 -16.03 -5.76 -8.06
CA GLU A 353 -15.09 -4.98 -8.88
C GLU A 353 -13.79 -4.69 -8.13
N ASP A 354 -13.88 -4.34 -6.84
CA ASP A 354 -12.70 -4.10 -6.01
C ASP A 354 -11.97 -5.39 -5.66
N ALA A 355 -12.66 -6.51 -5.47
CA ALA A 355 -12.03 -7.81 -5.29
C ALA A 355 -11.22 -8.20 -6.53
N LEU A 356 -11.84 -8.14 -7.71
CA LEU A 356 -11.17 -8.40 -8.98
C LEU A 356 -9.99 -7.44 -9.19
N ARG A 357 -10.16 -6.14 -8.91
CA ARG A 357 -9.07 -5.16 -9.03
C ARG A 357 -7.91 -5.50 -8.11
N THR A 358 -8.19 -5.89 -6.88
CA THR A 358 -7.17 -6.32 -5.90
C THR A 358 -6.42 -7.56 -6.38
N ILE A 359 -7.14 -8.54 -6.98
CA ILE A 359 -6.54 -9.74 -7.56
C ILE A 359 -5.63 -9.36 -8.74
N ASP A 360 -6.12 -8.58 -9.70
CA ASP A 360 -5.33 -8.19 -10.88
C ASP A 360 -4.11 -7.36 -10.49
N ASP A 361 -4.27 -6.39 -9.58
CA ASP A 361 -3.17 -5.58 -9.06
C ASP A 361 -2.13 -6.48 -8.36
N GLY A 362 -2.59 -7.44 -7.56
CA GLY A 362 -1.73 -8.45 -6.94
C GLY A 362 -0.97 -9.27 -7.98
N LEU A 363 -1.68 -9.89 -8.93
CA LEU A 363 -1.09 -10.70 -10.00
C LEU A 363 -0.05 -9.91 -10.82
N ALA A 364 -0.39 -8.69 -11.24
CA ALA A 364 0.49 -7.83 -12.03
C ALA A 364 1.73 -7.40 -11.26
N GLN A 365 1.60 -7.07 -9.97
CA GLN A 365 2.74 -6.70 -9.13
C GLN A 365 3.61 -7.93 -8.78
N GLY A 366 2.98 -9.07 -8.52
CA GLY A 366 3.66 -10.34 -8.30
C GLY A 366 4.46 -10.79 -9.52
N ALA A 367 3.90 -10.64 -10.73
CA ALA A 367 4.56 -11.00 -11.98
C ALA A 367 5.84 -10.20 -12.26
N GLN A 368 6.02 -9.03 -11.66
CA GLN A 368 7.26 -8.25 -11.75
C GLN A 368 8.38 -8.83 -10.87
N ARG A 369 8.04 -9.75 -9.96
CA ARG A 369 8.94 -10.41 -9.03
C ARG A 369 8.68 -11.91 -9.05
N PRO A 370 9.18 -12.61 -10.10
CA PRO A 370 9.07 -14.06 -10.21
C PRO A 370 9.41 -14.75 -8.90
N LEU A 371 8.60 -15.73 -8.50
CA LEU A 371 8.84 -16.46 -7.27
C LEU A 371 10.12 -17.27 -7.42
N ASP A 372 10.98 -17.20 -6.41
CA ASP A 372 12.19 -18.01 -6.36
C ASP A 372 11.85 -19.51 -6.34
N GLU A 373 12.70 -20.34 -6.95
CA GLU A 373 12.52 -21.79 -6.96
C GLU A 373 12.53 -22.35 -5.54
N PRO A 374 11.53 -23.14 -5.10
CA PRO A 374 11.56 -23.68 -3.75
C PRO A 374 12.75 -24.63 -3.58
N VAL A 375 13.20 -24.78 -2.33
CA VAL A 375 14.22 -25.78 -2.00
C VAL A 375 13.54 -27.14 -2.04
N TRP A 376 13.65 -27.83 -3.18
CA TRP A 376 12.90 -29.08 -3.44
C TRP A 376 13.14 -30.18 -2.42
N TYR A 377 14.21 -30.11 -1.65
CA TYR A 377 14.44 -30.98 -0.50
C TYR A 377 13.35 -30.84 0.56
N GLU A 378 12.99 -29.60 0.91
CA GLU A 378 11.99 -29.29 1.93
C GLU A 378 10.58 -29.62 1.44
N GLU A 379 10.35 -29.53 0.13
CA GLU A 379 9.08 -29.84 -0.53
C GLU A 379 8.90 -31.35 -0.86
N ARG A 380 9.74 -32.24 -0.30
CA ARG A 380 9.64 -33.67 -0.57
C ARG A 380 8.44 -34.29 0.15
N PRO A 381 7.62 -35.10 -0.56
CA PRO A 381 6.50 -35.78 0.08
C PRO A 381 6.93 -36.92 1.02
N PHE A 382 8.21 -37.32 1.02
CA PHE A 382 8.74 -38.41 1.84
C PHE A 382 10.21 -38.21 2.25
N PHE A 383 10.62 -38.84 3.36
CA PHE A 383 12.02 -38.91 3.82
C PHE A 383 12.73 -40.16 3.28
N GLN A 384 14.04 -40.11 3.11
CA GLN A 384 14.86 -41.25 2.69
C GLN A 384 15.54 -41.93 3.88
N VAL A 385 15.95 -43.19 3.70
CA VAL A 385 16.81 -43.87 4.68
C VAL A 385 18.12 -43.09 4.81
N GLY A 386 18.49 -42.73 6.04
CA GLY A 386 19.64 -41.90 6.37
C GLY A 386 19.28 -40.47 6.78
N ASP A 387 18.10 -39.96 6.39
CA ASP A 387 17.66 -38.59 6.70
C ASP A 387 17.50 -38.40 8.22
N TRP A 388 18.00 -37.29 8.76
CA TRP A 388 17.93 -37.03 10.19
C TRP A 388 16.67 -36.24 10.55
N VAL A 389 15.76 -36.88 11.28
CA VAL A 389 14.43 -36.31 11.58
C VAL A 389 14.11 -36.36 13.08
N GLN A 390 13.16 -35.53 13.49
CA GLN A 390 12.51 -35.58 14.79
C GLN A 390 11.04 -35.98 14.64
N ALA A 391 10.61 -36.93 15.46
CA ALA A 391 9.20 -37.28 15.58
C ALA A 391 8.53 -36.41 16.65
N VAL A 392 7.64 -35.52 16.22
CA VAL A 392 6.88 -34.61 17.07
C VAL A 392 5.43 -35.08 17.14
N VAL A 393 4.96 -35.36 18.36
CA VAL A 393 3.56 -35.76 18.60
C VAL A 393 2.98 -34.84 19.67
N GLY A 394 1.97 -34.06 19.30
CA GLY A 394 1.35 -33.07 20.18
C GLY A 394 2.33 -31.97 20.65
N GLY A 395 3.22 -31.52 19.77
CA GLY A 395 4.23 -30.50 20.08
C GLY A 395 5.43 -30.98 20.90
N VAL A 396 5.52 -32.28 21.22
CA VAL A 396 6.63 -32.84 22.00
C VAL A 396 7.45 -33.81 21.14
N VAL A 397 8.78 -33.64 21.15
CA VAL A 397 9.72 -34.58 20.51
C VAL A 397 9.67 -35.93 21.23
N LYS A 398 9.21 -36.98 20.52
CA LYS A 398 9.09 -38.35 21.02
C LYS A 398 10.27 -39.24 20.62
N ALA A 399 10.94 -38.92 19.51
CA ALA A 399 12.13 -39.59 19.03
C ALA A 399 12.92 -38.65 18.10
N GLU A 400 14.22 -38.86 18.00
CA GLU A 400 15.08 -38.15 17.04
C GLU A 400 16.19 -39.07 16.55
N GLY A 401 16.53 -39.03 15.27
CA GLY A 401 17.57 -39.89 14.72
C GLY A 401 17.44 -40.05 13.21
N ARG A 402 18.36 -40.80 12.62
CA ARG A 402 18.29 -41.08 11.19
C ARG A 402 17.15 -42.04 10.89
N VAL A 403 16.48 -41.84 9.75
CA VAL A 403 15.51 -42.78 9.22
C VAL A 403 16.26 -44.07 8.90
N ARG A 404 15.95 -45.12 9.65
CA ARG A 404 16.58 -46.44 9.53
C ARG A 404 15.92 -47.27 8.43
N ARG A 405 14.59 -47.25 8.40
CA ARG A 405 13.75 -47.98 7.45
C ARG A 405 12.53 -47.13 7.13
N LEU A 406 12.03 -47.30 5.92
CA LEU A 406 10.75 -46.76 5.49
C LEU A 406 9.93 -47.90 4.88
N ARG A 407 8.61 -47.77 4.96
CA ARG A 407 7.67 -48.69 4.30
C ARG A 407 6.49 -47.92 3.75
N GLU A 408 5.98 -48.43 2.64
CA GLU A 408 4.78 -47.91 2.00
C GLU A 408 3.59 -48.79 2.40
N GLY A 409 2.67 -48.21 3.18
CA GLY A 409 1.36 -48.80 3.49
C GLY A 409 0.25 -48.02 2.80
N ARG A 410 -0.78 -47.60 3.56
CA ARG A 410 -1.75 -46.58 3.09
C ARG A 410 -1.13 -45.17 3.04
N HIS A 411 -0.09 -44.94 3.83
CA HIS A 411 0.74 -43.74 3.87
C HIS A 411 2.20 -44.15 4.08
N TRP A 412 3.14 -43.23 3.86
CA TRP A 412 4.56 -43.46 4.18
C TRP A 412 4.78 -43.49 5.69
N GLU A 413 5.42 -44.56 6.16
CA GLU A 413 5.81 -44.75 7.55
C GLU A 413 7.32 -44.94 7.66
N TYR A 414 7.90 -44.37 8.72
CA TYR A 414 9.34 -44.29 8.92
C TYR A 414 9.71 -44.80 10.31
N GLU A 415 10.76 -45.60 10.37
CA GLU A 415 11.38 -46.04 11.62
C GLU A 415 12.68 -45.27 11.82
N LEU A 416 12.89 -44.73 13.03
CA LEU A 416 14.11 -44.00 13.38
C LEU A 416 15.10 -44.90 14.12
N GLU A 417 16.40 -44.66 13.92
CA GLU A 417 17.47 -45.40 14.62
C GLU A 417 17.33 -45.34 16.15
N SER A 418 16.89 -44.21 16.70
CA SER A 418 16.69 -44.02 18.14
C SER A 418 15.48 -44.74 18.71
N ARG A 419 14.54 -45.17 17.87
CA ARG A 419 13.34 -45.92 18.26
C ARG A 419 13.07 -47.08 17.30
N PRO A 420 13.85 -48.16 17.39
CA PRO A 420 13.59 -49.34 16.58
C PRO A 420 12.22 -49.96 16.89
N ASN A 421 11.59 -50.50 15.85
CA ASN A 421 10.27 -51.12 15.79
C ASN A 421 9.09 -50.16 16.06
N VAL A 422 9.32 -48.85 16.10
CA VAL A 422 8.27 -47.82 16.17
C VAL A 422 8.21 -47.09 14.83
N TRP A 423 7.02 -47.01 14.26
CA TRP A 423 6.78 -46.39 12.97
C TRP A 423 6.05 -45.05 13.15
N PHE A 424 6.57 -44.02 12.50
CA PHE A 424 6.02 -42.67 12.48
C PHE A 424 5.46 -42.36 11.10
N ALA A 425 4.27 -41.76 11.05
CA ALA A 425 3.75 -41.21 9.80
C ALA A 425 4.53 -39.95 9.39
N ARG A 426 4.63 -39.66 8.08
CA ARG A 426 5.34 -38.46 7.56
C ARG A 426 4.95 -37.16 8.28
N GLY A 427 3.66 -36.97 8.55
CA GLY A 427 3.13 -35.76 9.18
C GLY A 427 3.53 -35.57 10.64
N LEU A 428 4.13 -36.59 11.28
CA LEU A 428 4.68 -36.50 12.63
C LEU A 428 6.18 -36.24 12.62
N LEU A 429 6.81 -36.20 11.45
CA LEU A 429 8.26 -36.05 11.32
C LEU A 429 8.61 -34.67 10.78
N VAL A 430 9.61 -34.05 11.40
CA VAL A 430 10.21 -32.79 10.97
C VAL A 430 11.71 -32.98 10.77
N ASP A 431 12.32 -32.26 9.83
CA ASP A 431 13.78 -32.23 9.69
C ASP A 431 14.42 -31.58 10.92
N ARG A 432 15.54 -32.14 11.40
CA ARG A 432 16.26 -31.57 12.55
C ARG A 432 17.26 -30.48 12.17
N GLU A 433 17.76 -30.47 10.95
CA GLU A 433 18.76 -29.47 10.53
C GLU A 433 18.15 -28.05 10.35
N ALA A 434 16.87 -27.86 10.70
CA ALA A 434 16.13 -26.59 10.66
C ALA A 434 16.10 -25.83 12.01
N THR A 435 17.08 -26.00 12.90
CA THR A 435 17.16 -25.22 14.15
C THR A 435 18.47 -24.45 14.29
#